data_AF-A0A7C5WLL2-F1
#
_entry.id   AF-A0A7C5WLL2-F1
#
_cell.length_a   1.000
_cell.length_b   1.000
_cell.length_c   1.000
_cell.angle_alpha   90.00
_cell.angle_beta   90.00
_cell.angle_gamma   90.00
#
_symmetry.space_group_name_H-M   'P 1'
#
loop_
_entity.id
_entity.type
_entity.pdbx_description
1 polymer ?
#
loop_
_entity_poly.entity_id
_entity_poly.type
_entity_poly.pdbx_seq_one_letter_code
_entity_poly.pdbx_strand_id
1 'polypeptide(L)'
;LQELPQKGTSVVWDNPVVLSPATAKALNLLPEGGLSGMYTHEQIPEARLAELTVDGRKITVPVWICPGMADGVAHVQLGYGRSRCGVVGSGVGFNAYGLRSAENRSGATGAILERTAGEHPISSTQNHWSLEGRTSIVRAIDKKWFDEHADDDHVARDDEIYGTPRRSPALNLAERLGEMAHEPDTVSIYENPLNKSVVGAAPGSAYSMGPQWGMTIDLASCTGCGLCTVACQSENNIPIVGRAEVAKGREMQWIRVDRYFSGDDLNDPEEMIHQPVACVHCENAPCETVCPVTATVHGVEGTNNMVYNRCIGTRYCANNCPYKVRRFNFFDYAVTKYNGAFLGEKAFFGEDGADQQHFNKNFIPPRLREKLDEISHMRMNPDVTVRSRGVMEKCTFCIQRINAARRESKIKGLWTEKAPIPDGLFQVACEQACPTESIVFGDILDEHSAVSASRNSERSYLLLGYLGVRPRTSHKLRVRNPNPAIGVLDEHDPLAPHHGGGGHEKHESPGENGGHGEHAFVDPARRFMDEGYRASLRVLS
;
A
#
# COMPACT_ATOMS: atom_id res chain seq x y z
N LEU A 1 -12.76 3.96 -9.64
CA LEU A 1 -12.61 5.22 -8.86
C LEU A 1 -13.30 5.18 -7.51
N GLN A 2 -14.56 4.75 -7.37
CA GLN A 2 -15.22 4.67 -6.05
C GLN A 2 -14.52 3.75 -5.04
N GLU A 3 -13.92 2.65 -5.53
CA GLU A 3 -13.09 1.73 -4.75
C GLU A 3 -11.63 2.21 -4.58
N LEU A 4 -11.21 3.28 -5.25
CA LEU A 4 -9.85 3.78 -5.08
C LEU A 4 -9.76 4.46 -3.70
N PRO A 5 -8.82 4.07 -2.82
CA PRO A 5 -8.68 4.66 -1.50
C PRO A 5 -8.35 6.15 -1.63
N GLN A 6 -9.07 6.97 -0.88
CA GLN A 6 -8.79 8.40 -0.82
C GLN A 6 -7.42 8.65 -0.20
N LYS A 7 -6.68 9.61 -0.77
CA LYS A 7 -5.38 10.02 -0.24
C LYS A 7 -5.54 10.55 1.20
N GLY A 8 -4.70 10.08 2.10
CA GLY A 8 -4.67 10.51 3.50
C GLY A 8 -5.66 9.80 4.43
N THR A 9 -6.84 9.40 3.98
CA THR A 9 -7.83 8.70 4.82
C THR A 9 -7.95 7.21 4.51
N SER A 10 -7.59 6.77 3.31
CA SER A 10 -7.82 5.42 2.78
C SER A 10 -9.29 4.97 2.74
N VAL A 11 -10.21 5.92 2.90
CA VAL A 11 -11.66 5.67 2.81
C VAL A 11 -12.05 5.40 1.35
N VAL A 12 -12.99 4.48 1.17
CA VAL A 12 -13.59 4.12 -0.12
C VAL A 12 -15.10 4.16 -0.03
N TRP A 13 -15.78 4.38 -1.16
CA TRP A 13 -17.26 4.38 -1.24
C TRP A 13 -18.00 5.37 -0.31
N ASP A 14 -17.31 6.29 0.35
CA ASP A 14 -17.88 7.30 1.25
C ASP A 14 -17.09 8.60 1.20
N ASN A 15 -17.67 9.68 1.71
CA ASN A 15 -17.06 11.00 1.82
C ASN A 15 -17.34 11.64 3.21
N PRO A 16 -16.76 11.09 4.28
CA PRO A 16 -16.92 11.68 5.61
C PRO A 16 -16.32 13.09 5.66
N VAL A 17 -16.76 13.87 6.64
CA VAL A 17 -16.10 15.13 7.01
C VAL A 17 -14.80 14.78 7.72
N VAL A 18 -13.68 15.31 7.20
CA VAL A 18 -12.36 15.04 7.76
C VAL A 18 -11.94 16.16 8.71
N LEU A 19 -11.55 15.79 9.94
CA LEU A 19 -11.14 16.71 11.02
C LEU A 19 -9.76 16.38 11.57
N SER A 20 -9.14 17.37 12.22
CA SER A 20 -7.97 17.16 13.08
C SER A 20 -8.33 16.42 14.37
N PRO A 21 -7.38 15.68 14.98
CA PRO A 21 -7.60 15.04 16.27
C PRO A 21 -8.04 16.00 17.38
N ALA A 22 -7.42 17.19 17.47
CA ALA A 22 -7.75 18.21 18.46
C ALA A 22 -9.16 18.79 18.26
N THR A 23 -9.54 19.09 17.01
CA THR A 23 -10.88 19.57 16.69
C THR A 23 -11.93 18.52 17.03
N ALA A 24 -11.70 17.26 16.65
CA ALA A 24 -12.61 16.16 16.96
C ALA A 24 -12.74 15.94 18.48
N LYS A 25 -11.66 16.10 19.25
CA LYS A 25 -11.68 16.04 20.72
C LYS A 25 -12.50 17.18 21.31
N ALA A 26 -12.27 18.42 20.87
CA ALA A 26 -12.99 19.60 21.36
C ALA A 26 -14.50 19.51 21.11
N LEU A 27 -14.91 18.89 19.99
CA LEU A 27 -16.30 18.72 19.59
C LEU A 27 -16.94 17.40 20.09
N ASN A 28 -16.22 16.59 20.89
CA ASN A 28 -16.68 15.26 21.36
C ASN A 28 -17.04 14.27 20.23
N LEU A 29 -16.32 14.36 19.10
CA LEU A 29 -16.52 13.57 17.88
C LEU A 29 -15.50 12.45 17.68
N LEU A 30 -14.62 12.18 18.65
CA LEU A 30 -13.68 11.05 18.61
C LEU A 30 -14.41 9.70 18.45
N PRO A 31 -13.88 8.73 17.68
CA PRO A 31 -14.45 7.39 17.59
C PRO A 31 -14.41 6.65 18.94
N GLU A 32 -15.09 5.51 19.01
CA GLU A 32 -14.94 4.61 20.16
C GLU A 32 -13.47 4.17 20.32
N GLY A 33 -12.99 4.12 21.56
CA GLY A 33 -11.57 3.90 21.88
C GLY A 33 -10.69 5.16 21.81
N GLY A 34 -11.23 6.32 21.43
CA GLY A 34 -10.50 7.59 21.42
C GLY A 34 -9.35 7.63 20.40
N LEU A 35 -8.30 8.38 20.70
CA LEU A 35 -7.17 8.57 19.78
C LEU A 35 -6.22 7.37 19.73
N SER A 36 -5.97 6.69 20.87
CA SER A 36 -5.07 5.53 20.94
C SER A 36 -5.59 4.34 20.12
N GLY A 37 -6.91 4.17 20.05
CA GLY A 37 -7.57 3.09 19.33
C GLY A 37 -8.06 3.41 17.92
N MET A 38 -7.80 4.64 17.44
CA MET A 38 -8.49 5.24 16.28
C MET A 38 -8.57 4.29 15.07
N TYR A 39 -9.77 3.77 14.81
CA TYR A 39 -10.15 2.86 13.72
C TYR A 39 -9.50 1.46 13.73
N THR A 40 -8.72 1.10 14.74
CA THR A 40 -7.97 -0.17 14.75
C THR A 40 -8.62 -1.31 15.54
N HIS A 41 -9.59 -1.02 16.40
CA HIS A 41 -10.26 -2.03 17.22
C HIS A 41 -11.19 -2.94 16.42
N GLU A 42 -11.93 -2.35 15.47
CA GLU A 42 -12.93 -3.05 14.69
C GLU A 42 -12.47 -3.20 13.24
N GLN A 43 -12.88 -4.32 12.62
CA GLN A 43 -12.63 -4.55 11.20
C GLN A 43 -13.37 -3.53 10.33
N ILE A 44 -14.57 -3.12 10.74
CA ILE A 44 -15.42 -2.12 10.08
C ILE A 44 -15.60 -0.97 11.06
N PRO A 45 -14.83 0.12 10.93
CA PRO A 45 -14.90 1.21 11.89
C PRO A 45 -16.22 1.98 11.78
N GLU A 46 -16.84 2.24 12.92
CA GLU A 46 -18.02 3.10 13.04
C GLU A 46 -17.61 4.57 13.24
N ALA A 47 -18.09 5.44 12.36
CA ALA A 47 -17.86 6.88 12.44
C ALA A 47 -19.05 7.58 13.08
N ARG A 48 -18.80 8.49 14.03
CA ARG A 48 -19.85 9.29 14.66
C ARG A 48 -20.49 10.23 13.64
N LEU A 49 -21.81 10.36 13.71
CA LEU A 49 -22.56 11.33 12.89
C LEU A 49 -22.53 12.73 13.53
N ALA A 50 -22.47 13.74 12.68
CA ALA A 50 -22.60 15.14 13.05
C ALA A 50 -23.45 15.90 12.04
N GLU A 51 -24.17 16.92 12.50
CA GLU A 51 -24.87 17.89 11.67
C GLU A 51 -23.92 19.05 11.37
N LEU A 52 -23.57 19.20 10.09
CA LEU A 52 -22.79 20.31 9.58
C LEU A 52 -23.74 21.40 9.05
N THR A 53 -23.68 22.57 9.65
CA THR A 53 -24.44 23.76 9.25
C THR A 53 -23.52 24.83 8.67
N VAL A 54 -23.81 25.30 7.46
CA VAL A 54 -23.12 26.43 6.80
C VAL A 54 -24.17 27.36 6.20
N ASP A 55 -24.16 28.64 6.58
CA ASP A 55 -25.11 29.66 6.09
C ASP A 55 -26.59 29.21 6.19
N GLY A 56 -26.95 28.55 7.30
CA GLY A 56 -28.29 28.01 7.54
C GLY A 56 -28.64 26.74 6.76
N ARG A 57 -27.75 26.22 5.91
CA ARG A 57 -27.92 24.96 5.18
C ARG A 57 -27.28 23.82 5.97
N LYS A 58 -27.98 22.70 6.07
CA LYS A 58 -27.62 21.59 6.97
C LYS A 58 -27.45 20.29 6.21
N ILE A 59 -26.47 19.49 6.62
CA ILE A 59 -26.33 18.08 6.22
C ILE A 59 -25.89 17.25 7.43
N THR A 60 -26.37 16.01 7.53
CA THR A 60 -25.87 15.02 8.50
C THR A 60 -24.84 14.13 7.82
N VAL A 61 -23.65 14.02 8.41
CA VAL A 61 -22.48 13.39 7.80
C VAL A 61 -21.61 12.68 8.85
N PRO A 62 -20.95 11.56 8.49
CA PRO A 62 -19.99 10.90 9.36
C PRO A 62 -18.71 11.71 9.47
N VAL A 63 -18.07 11.63 10.62
CA VAL A 63 -16.82 12.31 10.94
C VAL A 63 -15.67 11.32 10.93
N TRP A 64 -14.63 11.64 10.15
CA TRP A 64 -13.41 10.87 10.04
C TRP A 64 -12.22 11.72 10.47
N ILE A 65 -11.30 11.15 11.22
CA ILE A 65 -10.16 11.86 11.78
C ILE A 65 -8.95 11.51 10.93
N CYS A 66 -8.22 12.55 10.53
CA CYS A 66 -6.97 12.40 9.81
C CYS A 66 -5.89 13.21 10.52
N PRO A 67 -4.79 12.57 10.97
CA PRO A 67 -3.61 13.27 11.45
C PRO A 67 -3.10 14.29 10.44
N GLY A 68 -2.56 15.42 10.94
CA GLY A 68 -2.03 16.52 10.12
C GLY A 68 -3.07 17.41 9.45
N MET A 69 -4.35 17.25 9.79
CA MET A 69 -5.39 18.19 9.40
C MET A 69 -5.31 19.46 10.26
N ALA A 70 -5.55 20.62 9.66
CA ALA A 70 -5.57 21.89 10.38
C ALA A 70 -6.71 21.97 11.40
N ASP A 71 -6.42 22.59 12.55
CA ASP A 71 -7.41 22.80 13.61
C ASP A 71 -8.50 23.80 13.21
N GLY A 72 -9.73 23.54 13.67
CA GLY A 72 -10.90 24.35 13.34
C GLY A 72 -11.35 24.24 11.87
N VAL A 73 -10.76 23.34 11.08
CA VAL A 73 -11.09 23.14 9.66
C VAL A 73 -11.82 21.80 9.48
N ALA A 74 -12.98 21.87 8.82
CA ALA A 74 -13.73 20.71 8.37
C ALA A 74 -13.58 20.52 6.86
N HIS A 75 -12.87 19.46 6.44
CA HIS A 75 -12.71 19.15 5.02
C HIS A 75 -13.88 18.28 4.53
N VAL A 76 -14.57 18.75 3.49
CA VAL A 76 -15.75 18.08 2.93
C VAL A 76 -15.52 17.78 1.46
N GLN A 77 -15.54 16.49 1.11
CA GLN A 77 -15.38 16.07 -0.27
C GLN A 77 -16.71 16.09 -1.04
N LEU A 78 -16.68 16.65 -2.24
CA LEU A 78 -17.82 16.71 -3.17
C LEU A 78 -17.83 15.52 -4.14
N GLY A 79 -18.93 15.36 -4.87
CA GLY A 79 -19.07 14.36 -5.95
C GLY A 79 -19.84 13.09 -5.55
N TYR A 80 -20.17 12.95 -4.27
CA TYR A 80 -20.96 11.88 -3.68
C TYR A 80 -22.41 12.31 -3.41
N GLY A 81 -23.24 11.40 -2.91
CA GLY A 81 -24.65 11.63 -2.60
C GLY A 81 -25.53 11.90 -3.82
N ARG A 82 -25.09 11.45 -5.01
CA ARG A 82 -25.82 11.64 -6.26
C ARG A 82 -27.03 10.70 -6.26
N SER A 83 -28.22 11.20 -6.62
CA SER A 83 -29.43 10.37 -6.74
C SER A 83 -29.60 9.75 -8.13
N ARG A 84 -28.99 10.33 -9.16
CA ARG A 84 -29.12 9.90 -10.56
C ARG A 84 -27.78 9.94 -11.29
N CYS A 85 -26.95 8.91 -11.11
CA CYS A 85 -25.66 8.80 -11.83
C CYS A 85 -25.33 7.38 -12.32
N GLY A 86 -26.32 6.49 -12.34
CA GLY A 86 -26.18 5.10 -12.76
C GLY A 86 -26.09 4.13 -11.57
N VAL A 87 -25.60 2.92 -11.84
CA VAL A 87 -25.62 1.80 -10.88
C VAL A 87 -24.46 1.76 -9.88
N VAL A 88 -23.48 2.67 -10.01
CA VAL A 88 -22.27 2.65 -9.16
C VAL A 88 -22.30 3.73 -8.09
N GLY A 89 -22.61 4.98 -8.45
CA GLY A 89 -22.51 6.12 -7.52
C GLY A 89 -23.85 6.61 -6.97
N SER A 90 -24.98 6.00 -7.37
CA SER A 90 -26.28 6.46 -6.89
C SER A 90 -26.50 6.01 -5.45
N GLY A 91 -26.77 6.94 -4.54
CA GLY A 91 -26.91 6.67 -3.11
C GLY A 91 -25.59 6.36 -2.39
N VAL A 92 -24.43 6.64 -3.01
CA VAL A 92 -23.11 6.44 -2.40
C VAL A 92 -22.63 7.74 -1.78
N GLY A 93 -22.32 7.72 -0.48
CA GLY A 93 -21.90 8.88 0.31
C GLY A 93 -22.99 9.94 0.48
N PHE A 94 -22.57 11.15 0.85
CA PHE A 94 -23.40 12.26 1.30
C PHE A 94 -23.31 13.45 0.35
N ASN A 95 -24.45 14.06 0.02
CA ASN A 95 -24.50 15.16 -0.94
C ASN A 95 -24.12 16.50 -0.29
N ALA A 96 -22.84 16.84 -0.33
CA ALA A 96 -22.34 18.10 0.23
C ALA A 96 -22.52 19.32 -0.69
N TYR A 97 -23.01 19.17 -1.93
CA TYR A 97 -23.23 20.34 -2.82
C TYR A 97 -24.26 21.32 -2.25
N GLY A 98 -25.20 20.84 -1.42
CA GLY A 98 -26.19 21.68 -0.76
C GLY A 98 -25.58 22.72 0.19
N LEU A 99 -24.35 22.54 0.67
CA LEU A 99 -23.66 23.53 1.51
C LEU A 99 -23.04 24.68 0.72
N ARG A 100 -22.87 24.52 -0.61
CA ARG A 100 -22.21 25.53 -1.45
C ARG A 100 -23.18 26.63 -1.89
N SER A 101 -22.65 27.83 -1.96
CA SER A 101 -23.24 29.06 -2.50
C SER A 101 -22.28 29.68 -3.52
N ALA A 102 -22.73 30.72 -4.21
CA ALA A 102 -21.86 31.48 -5.13
C ALA A 102 -20.70 32.18 -4.40
N GLU A 103 -20.90 32.50 -3.11
CA GLU A 103 -19.94 33.23 -2.27
C GLU A 103 -18.93 32.31 -1.58
N ASN A 104 -19.30 31.06 -1.26
CA ASN A 104 -18.46 30.14 -0.49
C ASN A 104 -17.92 28.95 -1.32
N ARG A 105 -17.65 29.19 -2.61
CA ARG A 105 -17.38 28.13 -3.61
C ARG A 105 -16.27 27.14 -3.22
N SER A 106 -15.21 27.57 -2.54
CA SER A 106 -14.09 26.70 -2.19
C SER A 106 -13.90 26.54 -0.68
N GLY A 107 -14.68 27.26 0.13
CA GLY A 107 -14.55 27.29 1.58
C GLY A 107 -15.54 28.29 2.18
N ALA A 108 -15.94 28.02 3.42
CA ALA A 108 -16.82 28.87 4.21
C ALA A 108 -16.24 29.02 5.62
N THR A 109 -16.57 30.11 6.31
CA THR A 109 -16.24 30.31 7.73
C THR A 109 -17.53 30.35 8.54
N GLY A 110 -17.44 30.18 9.87
CA GLY A 110 -18.61 30.14 10.74
C GLY A 110 -19.45 28.87 10.60
N ALA A 111 -18.88 27.79 10.06
CA ALA A 111 -19.52 26.49 10.04
C ALA A 111 -19.72 25.97 11.46
N ILE A 112 -20.89 25.40 11.73
CA ILE A 112 -21.24 24.78 13.02
C ILE A 112 -21.30 23.27 12.79
N LEU A 113 -20.57 22.50 13.59
CA LEU A 113 -20.57 21.05 13.53
C LEU A 113 -20.99 20.49 14.90
N GLU A 114 -22.17 19.90 14.97
CA GLU A 114 -22.76 19.41 16.21
C GLU A 114 -22.94 17.89 16.15
N ARG A 115 -22.52 17.19 17.20
CA ARG A 115 -22.70 15.74 17.30
C ARG A 115 -24.20 15.40 17.29
N THR A 116 -24.58 14.46 16.44
CA THR A 116 -25.94 13.91 16.39
C THR A 116 -25.98 12.50 17.01
N ALA A 117 -27.18 11.98 17.24
CA ALA A 117 -27.34 10.57 17.58
C ALA A 117 -27.00 9.70 16.37
N GLY A 118 -26.36 8.55 16.61
CA GLY A 118 -26.06 7.55 15.59
C GLY A 118 -24.61 7.53 15.12
N GLU A 119 -24.28 6.43 14.45
CA GLU A 119 -22.98 6.12 13.88
C GLU A 119 -23.18 5.57 12.47
N HIS A 120 -22.11 5.56 11.67
CA HIS A 120 -22.14 5.08 10.29
C HIS A 120 -20.88 4.28 9.97
N PRO A 121 -21.02 3.05 9.44
CA PRO A 121 -19.87 2.19 9.16
C PRO A 121 -19.08 2.72 7.98
N ILE A 122 -17.80 3.04 8.17
CA ILE A 122 -16.94 3.50 7.07
C ILE A 122 -16.14 2.34 6.51
N SER A 123 -16.08 2.26 5.19
CA SER A 123 -15.23 1.30 4.49
C SER A 123 -13.88 1.94 4.19
N SER A 124 -12.80 1.35 4.71
CA SER A 124 -11.42 1.76 4.47
C SER A 124 -10.58 0.56 4.10
N THR A 125 -9.60 0.75 3.20
CA THR A 125 -8.63 -0.29 2.86
C THR A 125 -7.44 -0.33 3.82
N GLN A 126 -7.28 0.69 4.65
CA GLN A 126 -6.23 0.79 5.64
C GLN A 126 -6.76 1.48 6.90
N ASN A 127 -6.94 0.69 7.95
CA ASN A 127 -7.38 1.17 9.26
C ASN A 127 -6.19 1.56 10.15
N HIS A 128 -5.10 0.81 10.07
CA HIS A 128 -3.89 1.07 10.82
C HIS A 128 -3.00 2.09 10.10
N TRP A 129 -2.65 3.15 10.80
CA TRP A 129 -2.03 4.36 10.20
C TRP A 129 -0.65 4.69 10.79
N SER A 130 -0.25 4.08 11.91
CA SER A 130 1.07 4.25 12.52
C SER A 130 2.10 3.28 11.91
N LEU A 131 3.38 3.66 11.96
CA LEU A 131 4.51 2.75 11.68
C LEU A 131 4.85 1.83 12.85
N GLU A 132 4.42 2.15 14.07
CA GLU A 132 4.71 1.37 15.29
C GLU A 132 6.21 1.04 15.46
N GLY A 133 7.09 2.01 15.15
CA GLY A 133 8.55 1.83 15.24
C GLY A 133 9.19 0.98 14.15
N ARG A 134 8.44 0.51 13.15
CA ARG A 134 8.94 -0.46 12.17
C ARG A 134 9.72 0.20 11.03
N THR A 135 11.02 0.37 11.23
CA THR A 135 11.99 0.80 10.21
C THR A 135 12.12 -0.20 9.04
N SER A 136 11.63 -1.43 9.23
CA SER A 136 11.51 -2.46 8.20
C SER A 136 10.49 -2.16 7.10
N ILE A 137 9.61 -1.18 7.27
CA ILE A 137 8.53 -0.84 6.33
C ILE A 137 8.90 0.38 5.48
N VAL A 138 8.99 1.56 6.11
CA VAL A 138 9.33 2.83 5.47
C VAL A 138 10.56 3.43 6.14
N ARG A 139 11.45 3.99 5.33
CA ARG A 139 12.66 4.68 5.80
C ARG A 139 12.68 6.11 5.28
N ALA A 140 12.99 7.04 6.17
CA ALA A 140 13.18 8.45 5.86
C ALA A 140 14.42 8.97 6.57
N ILE A 141 15.11 9.93 5.96
CA ILE A 141 16.27 10.61 6.53
C ILE A 141 16.27 12.07 6.08
N ASP A 142 16.80 12.97 6.91
CA ASP A 142 16.98 14.36 6.51
C ASP A 142 18.18 14.52 5.60
N LYS A 143 18.10 15.49 4.67
CA LYS A 143 19.13 15.77 3.67
C LYS A 143 20.48 16.05 4.32
N LYS A 144 20.50 16.72 5.48
CA LYS A 144 21.73 16.96 6.25
C LYS A 144 22.49 15.65 6.50
N TRP A 145 21.81 14.65 7.04
CA TRP A 145 22.40 13.34 7.35
C TRP A 145 22.62 12.49 6.10
N PHE A 146 21.76 12.63 5.09
CA PHE A 146 22.00 12.01 3.79
C PHE A 146 23.31 12.51 3.17
N ASP A 147 23.54 13.83 3.13
CA ASP A 147 24.77 14.40 2.58
C ASP A 147 26.02 13.99 3.38
N GLU A 148 25.87 13.72 4.68
CA GLU A 148 26.96 13.29 5.55
C GLU A 148 27.34 11.81 5.38
N HIS A 149 26.35 10.93 5.13
CA HIS A 149 26.54 9.47 5.13
C HIS A 149 26.41 8.80 3.75
N ALA A 150 25.89 9.48 2.73
CA ALA A 150 25.63 8.86 1.42
C ALA A 150 26.90 8.64 0.57
N ASP A 151 28.01 9.31 0.89
CA ASP A 151 29.28 9.17 0.17
C ASP A 151 30.25 8.16 0.86
N ASP A 152 29.80 7.45 1.91
CA ASP A 152 30.56 6.31 2.43
C ASP A 152 30.63 5.24 1.32
N ASP A 153 31.83 4.77 0.94
CA ASP A 153 32.15 3.84 -0.17
C ASP A 153 31.49 2.42 -0.07
N HIS A 154 30.28 2.29 0.48
CA HIS A 154 29.65 1.05 0.93
C HIS A 154 28.54 0.58 -0.02
N VAL A 155 28.80 0.59 -1.32
CA VAL A 155 27.85 0.05 -2.31
C VAL A 155 27.99 -1.46 -2.39
N ALA A 156 27.37 -2.20 -1.46
CA ALA A 156 27.04 -3.58 -1.78
C ALA A 156 25.96 -3.56 -2.86
N ARG A 157 26.28 -4.08 -4.05
CA ARG A 157 25.30 -4.25 -5.14
C ARG A 157 24.12 -5.05 -4.57
N ASP A 158 22.88 -4.67 -4.89
CA ASP A 158 21.68 -5.28 -4.31
C ASP A 158 21.59 -6.82 -4.54
N ASP A 159 22.41 -7.36 -5.43
CA ASP A 159 22.51 -8.78 -5.79
C ASP A 159 23.52 -9.56 -4.91
N GLU A 160 24.39 -8.84 -4.18
CA GLU A 160 25.37 -9.35 -3.21
C GLU A 160 24.83 -9.33 -1.77
N ILE A 161 23.59 -8.86 -1.59
CA ILE A 161 22.92 -8.72 -0.29
C ILE A 161 22.61 -10.05 0.40
N TYR A 162 22.82 -11.20 -0.26
CA TYR A 162 22.51 -12.52 0.31
C TYR A 162 23.72 -13.47 0.28
N GLY A 163 24.19 -13.88 1.47
CA GLY A 163 25.36 -14.73 1.77
C GLY A 163 26.17 -14.22 2.99
N THR A 164 26.92 -15.06 3.70
CA THR A 164 27.71 -14.68 4.90
C THR A 164 29.18 -14.29 4.62
N PRO A 165 29.84 -13.45 5.44
CA PRO A 165 29.30 -12.62 6.53
C PRO A 165 29.37 -11.11 6.24
N ARG A 166 28.24 -10.43 6.45
CA ARG A 166 28.04 -8.98 6.33
C ARG A 166 28.42 -8.27 7.63
N ARG A 167 29.62 -8.53 8.17
CA ARG A 167 30.14 -7.63 9.20
C ARG A 167 30.77 -6.44 8.50
N SER A 168 30.13 -5.28 8.71
CA SER A 168 30.49 -3.94 8.25
C SER A 168 31.96 -3.80 7.81
N PRO A 169 32.21 -3.28 6.59
CA PRO A 169 31.35 -2.35 5.84
C PRO A 169 30.77 -2.98 4.57
N ALA A 170 29.51 -3.41 4.58
CA ALA A 170 28.88 -4.05 3.40
C ALA A 170 27.36 -3.75 3.27
N LEU A 171 26.81 -2.80 4.02
CA LEU A 171 25.42 -2.35 3.83
C LEU A 171 25.46 -0.92 3.28
N ASN A 172 24.62 -0.67 2.28
CA ASN A 172 24.35 0.68 1.79
C ASN A 172 23.63 1.51 2.89
N LEU A 173 23.60 2.82 2.73
CA LEU A 173 22.99 3.75 3.69
C LEU A 173 21.55 3.37 4.05
N ALA A 174 20.71 3.07 3.05
CA ALA A 174 19.33 2.70 3.30
C ALA A 174 19.23 1.48 4.22
N GLU A 175 20.00 0.43 3.96
CA GLU A 175 20.00 -0.82 4.71
C GLU A 175 20.65 -0.70 6.09
N ARG A 176 21.57 0.24 6.27
CA ARG A 176 22.09 0.61 7.61
C ARG A 176 21.01 1.20 8.52
N LEU A 177 20.02 1.89 7.96
CA LEU A 177 18.89 2.48 8.71
C LEU A 177 17.78 1.48 9.05
N GLY A 178 17.87 0.23 8.58
CA GLY A 178 16.84 -0.78 8.79
C GLY A 178 17.30 -1.94 9.66
N GLU A 179 16.38 -2.86 9.93
CA GLU A 179 16.61 -4.06 10.76
C GLU A 179 17.81 -4.91 10.33
N MET A 180 18.18 -4.90 9.03
CA MET A 180 19.33 -5.64 8.55
C MET A 180 20.67 -5.17 9.15
N ALA A 181 20.74 -3.98 9.74
CA ALA A 181 21.90 -3.51 10.47
C ALA A 181 22.03 -4.12 11.88
N HIS A 182 20.93 -4.66 12.43
CA HIS A 182 20.86 -5.17 13.80
C HIS A 182 20.68 -6.68 13.87
N GLU A 183 20.31 -7.32 12.75
CA GLU A 183 20.10 -8.76 12.67
C GLU A 183 21.36 -9.54 12.27
N PRO A 184 21.48 -10.81 12.70
CA PRO A 184 22.54 -11.69 12.22
C PRO A 184 22.38 -11.96 10.71
N ASP A 185 23.47 -12.42 10.10
CA ASP A 185 23.48 -12.73 8.67
C ASP A 185 22.35 -13.69 8.26
N THR A 186 21.55 -13.28 7.28
CA THR A 186 20.46 -14.10 6.74
C THR A 186 21.03 -15.24 5.89
N VAL A 187 21.16 -16.43 6.48
CA VAL A 187 21.62 -17.64 5.79
C VAL A 187 20.43 -18.45 5.28
N SER A 188 20.32 -18.60 3.96
CA SER A 188 19.33 -19.49 3.35
C SER A 188 19.84 -20.93 3.32
N ILE A 189 19.10 -21.85 3.94
CA ILE A 189 19.31 -23.30 3.74
C ILE A 189 18.67 -23.81 2.44
N TYR A 190 17.80 -23.01 1.82
CA TYR A 190 17.14 -23.33 0.57
C TYR A 190 18.01 -22.88 -0.61
N GLU A 191 18.32 -23.82 -1.50
CA GLU A 191 18.96 -23.54 -2.78
C GLU A 191 17.88 -23.44 -3.86
N ASN A 192 17.66 -22.22 -4.38
CA ASN A 192 16.67 -22.02 -5.44
C ASN A 192 17.13 -22.74 -6.72
N PRO A 193 16.31 -23.63 -7.32
CA PRO A 193 16.71 -24.45 -8.47
C PRO A 193 17.05 -23.63 -9.73
N LEU A 194 16.52 -22.42 -9.87
CA LEU A 194 16.81 -21.51 -10.98
C LEU A 194 18.06 -20.66 -10.73
N ASN A 195 18.43 -20.49 -9.46
CA ASN A 195 19.61 -19.74 -9.01
C ASN A 195 20.86 -20.62 -8.83
N LYS A 196 20.66 -21.90 -8.46
CA LYS A 196 21.70 -22.92 -8.16
C LYS A 196 22.76 -22.47 -7.15
N SER A 197 22.38 -21.60 -6.23
CA SER A 197 23.25 -21.03 -5.21
C SER A 197 22.43 -20.40 -4.07
N VAL A 198 23.03 -20.41 -2.88
CA VAL A 198 22.51 -19.78 -1.65
C VAL A 198 23.06 -18.37 -1.41
N VAL A 199 23.96 -17.89 -2.27
CA VAL A 199 24.54 -16.54 -2.22
C VAL A 199 23.89 -15.68 -3.32
N GLY A 200 24.58 -15.47 -4.45
CA GLY A 200 24.04 -14.84 -5.66
C GLY A 200 23.72 -15.86 -6.77
N ALA A 201 23.45 -15.38 -7.99
CA ALA A 201 23.21 -16.27 -9.14
C ALA A 201 24.46 -17.04 -9.53
N ALA A 202 24.39 -18.37 -9.54
CA ALA A 202 25.52 -19.20 -9.96
C ALA A 202 25.81 -18.98 -11.46
N PRO A 203 27.07 -18.97 -11.90
CA PRO A 203 27.40 -18.89 -13.32
C PRO A 203 26.71 -20.01 -14.12
N GLY A 204 26.00 -19.64 -15.18
CA GLY A 204 25.24 -20.58 -16.02
C GLY A 204 23.90 -21.04 -15.42
N SER A 205 23.46 -20.46 -14.31
CA SER A 205 22.09 -20.60 -13.80
C SER A 205 21.09 -19.81 -14.66
N ALA A 206 19.79 -20.13 -14.55
CA ALA A 206 18.75 -19.41 -15.29
C ALA A 206 18.73 -17.92 -14.93
N TYR A 207 18.97 -17.60 -13.65
CA TYR A 207 19.01 -16.22 -13.17
C TYR A 207 20.29 -15.46 -13.57
N SER A 208 21.27 -16.13 -14.16
CA SER A 208 22.49 -15.49 -14.70
C SER A 208 22.48 -15.31 -16.23
N MET A 209 21.52 -15.89 -16.96
CA MET A 209 21.57 -16.01 -18.44
C MET A 209 20.29 -15.61 -19.19
N GLY A 210 19.54 -14.63 -18.69
CA GLY A 210 18.34 -14.13 -19.36
C GLY A 210 17.80 -12.87 -18.70
N PRO A 211 16.72 -12.27 -19.22
CA PRO A 211 16.21 -11.05 -18.61
C PRO A 211 15.71 -11.37 -17.21
N GLN A 212 16.09 -10.54 -16.25
CA GLN A 212 15.72 -10.68 -14.86
C GLN A 212 14.88 -9.48 -14.48
N TRP A 213 13.57 -9.67 -14.41
CA TRP A 213 12.67 -8.55 -14.19
C TRP A 213 12.72 -8.07 -12.74
N GLY A 214 12.92 -6.77 -12.57
CA GLY A 214 12.87 -6.09 -11.28
C GLY A 214 12.15 -4.76 -11.38
N MET A 215 11.90 -4.18 -10.22
CA MET A 215 11.22 -2.89 -10.09
C MET A 215 11.85 -2.09 -8.96
N THR A 216 11.98 -0.78 -9.13
CA THR A 216 12.33 0.13 -8.04
C THR A 216 11.21 1.14 -7.82
N ILE A 217 10.89 1.46 -6.56
CA ILE A 217 9.86 2.43 -6.20
C ILE A 217 10.47 3.55 -5.34
N ASP A 218 10.58 4.76 -5.87
CA ASP A 218 11.10 5.94 -5.18
C ASP A 218 10.04 6.60 -4.28
N LEU A 219 10.23 6.49 -2.96
CA LEU A 219 9.29 7.04 -1.98
C LEU A 219 9.42 8.55 -1.80
N ALA A 220 10.52 9.17 -2.25
CA ALA A 220 10.66 10.62 -2.20
C ALA A 220 9.77 11.31 -3.25
N SER A 221 9.67 10.72 -4.46
CA SER A 221 8.82 11.26 -5.53
C SER A 221 7.38 10.74 -5.52
N CYS A 222 7.09 9.69 -4.73
CA CYS A 222 5.73 9.17 -4.62
C CYS A 222 4.80 10.15 -3.89
N THR A 223 3.75 10.61 -4.57
CA THR A 223 2.75 11.54 -4.00
C THR A 223 1.52 10.85 -3.42
N GLY A 224 1.44 9.52 -3.51
CA GLY A 224 0.27 8.74 -3.09
C GLY A 224 -0.98 8.95 -3.95
N CYS A 225 -0.84 9.31 -5.22
CA CYS A 225 -1.97 9.65 -6.10
C CYS A 225 -2.91 8.48 -6.47
N GLY A 226 -2.50 7.22 -6.24
CA GLY A 226 -3.32 6.03 -6.53
C GLY A 226 -3.49 5.67 -8.01
N LEU A 227 -2.89 6.42 -8.94
CA LEU A 227 -3.01 6.16 -10.38
C LEU A 227 -2.41 4.79 -10.77
N CYS A 228 -1.35 4.36 -10.10
CA CYS A 228 -0.77 3.03 -10.29
C CYS A 228 -1.77 1.90 -9.97
N THR A 229 -2.63 2.07 -8.95
CA THR A 229 -3.70 1.13 -8.61
C THR A 229 -4.76 1.07 -9.71
N VAL A 230 -5.23 2.23 -10.19
CA VAL A 230 -6.24 2.30 -11.27
C VAL A 230 -5.70 1.76 -12.60
N ALA A 231 -4.45 2.05 -12.93
CA ALA A 231 -3.79 1.54 -14.12
C ALA A 231 -3.63 0.02 -14.05
N CYS A 232 -3.20 -0.52 -12.90
CA CYS A 232 -3.10 -1.96 -12.69
C CYS A 232 -4.48 -2.63 -12.81
N GLN A 233 -5.52 -2.01 -12.25
CA GLN A 233 -6.90 -2.48 -12.36
C GLN A 233 -7.40 -2.55 -13.80
N SER A 234 -7.12 -1.49 -14.58
CA SER A 234 -7.59 -1.36 -15.97
C SER A 234 -6.83 -2.31 -16.90
N GLU A 235 -5.52 -2.43 -16.71
CA GLU A 235 -4.66 -3.30 -17.52
C GLU A 235 -4.92 -4.79 -17.26
N ASN A 236 -5.09 -5.16 -15.99
CA ASN A 236 -5.08 -6.56 -15.58
C ASN A 236 -6.48 -7.10 -15.27
N ASN A 237 -7.55 -6.52 -15.83
CA ASN A 237 -8.93 -6.98 -15.63
C ASN A 237 -9.31 -7.21 -14.16
N ILE A 238 -8.78 -6.38 -13.24
CA ILE A 238 -9.03 -6.56 -11.82
C ILE A 238 -10.47 -6.09 -11.54
N PRO A 239 -11.33 -6.93 -10.94
CA PRO A 239 -12.71 -6.56 -10.72
C PRO A 239 -12.83 -5.46 -9.68
N ILE A 240 -13.99 -4.78 -9.70
CA ILE A 240 -14.36 -3.80 -8.67
C ILE A 240 -15.07 -4.53 -7.54
N VAL A 241 -14.73 -4.23 -6.28
CA VAL A 241 -15.41 -4.77 -5.09
C VAL A 241 -16.28 -3.70 -4.43
N GLY A 242 -17.52 -4.06 -4.08
CA GLY A 242 -18.46 -3.16 -3.41
C GLY A 242 -18.10 -2.85 -1.96
N ARG A 243 -18.66 -1.74 -1.44
CA ARG A 243 -18.40 -1.19 -0.09
C ARG A 243 -18.37 -2.22 1.04
N ALA A 244 -19.38 -3.09 1.11
CA ALA A 244 -19.54 -4.07 2.18
C ALA A 244 -18.45 -5.15 2.18
N GLU A 245 -17.94 -5.53 1.02
CA GLU A 245 -16.89 -6.53 0.90
C GLU A 245 -15.50 -5.89 1.07
N VAL A 246 -15.30 -4.65 0.61
CA VAL A 246 -14.08 -3.89 0.93
C VAL A 246 -13.95 -3.66 2.44
N ALA A 247 -15.04 -3.37 3.14
CA ALA A 247 -15.04 -3.20 4.60
C ALA A 247 -14.55 -4.47 5.33
N LYS A 248 -14.68 -5.65 4.73
CA LYS A 248 -14.19 -6.93 5.25
C LYS A 248 -12.73 -7.23 4.85
N GLY A 249 -12.01 -6.26 4.25
CA GLY A 249 -10.63 -6.43 3.77
C GLY A 249 -10.52 -7.33 2.54
N ARG A 250 -11.50 -7.26 1.62
CA ARG A 250 -11.58 -8.12 0.42
C ARG A 250 -11.47 -7.32 -0.87
N GLU A 251 -10.89 -6.13 -0.82
CA GLU A 251 -10.63 -5.31 -1.99
C GLU A 251 -9.70 -6.02 -2.99
N MET A 252 -10.00 -5.90 -4.28
CA MET A 252 -9.17 -6.51 -5.32
C MET A 252 -8.21 -5.46 -5.88
N GLN A 253 -7.12 -5.20 -5.16
CA GLN A 253 -6.07 -4.27 -5.57
C GLN A 253 -4.71 -4.98 -5.55
N TRP A 254 -4.05 -5.07 -6.71
CA TRP A 254 -2.76 -5.77 -6.83
C TRP A 254 -1.55 -4.92 -6.46
N ILE A 255 -1.69 -3.61 -6.59
CA ILE A 255 -0.80 -2.60 -6.04
C ILE A 255 -1.66 -1.67 -5.20
N ARG A 256 -1.37 -1.63 -3.90
CA ARG A 256 -2.02 -0.72 -2.96
C ARG A 256 -1.03 0.39 -2.61
N VAL A 257 -1.55 1.55 -2.23
CA VAL A 257 -0.74 2.67 -1.74
C VAL A 257 -1.01 2.79 -0.25
N ASP A 258 -0.07 2.29 0.55
CA ASP A 258 -0.15 2.41 2.00
C ASP A 258 0.24 3.84 2.40
N ARG A 259 -0.40 4.35 3.46
CA ARG A 259 -0.08 5.64 4.09
C ARG A 259 0.35 5.41 5.52
N TYR A 260 1.37 6.13 5.96
CA TYR A 260 1.83 6.10 7.33
C TYR A 260 2.12 7.51 7.83
N PHE A 261 1.83 7.77 9.10
CA PHE A 261 2.22 9.01 9.77
C PHE A 261 3.43 8.76 10.68
N SER A 262 4.36 9.71 10.74
CA SER A 262 5.52 9.73 11.66
C SER A 262 5.51 10.97 12.55
N GLY A 263 6.21 10.91 13.69
CA GLY A 263 6.22 11.94 14.73
C GLY A 263 5.62 11.44 16.05
N ASP A 264 5.44 12.36 17.01
CA ASP A 264 4.85 12.08 18.34
C ASP A 264 3.51 12.81 18.57
N ASP A 265 3.15 13.79 17.73
CA ASP A 265 1.88 14.52 17.79
C ASP A 265 0.98 14.17 16.58
N LEU A 266 -0.23 13.68 16.85
CA LEU A 266 -1.20 13.40 15.79
C LEU A 266 -1.80 14.66 15.15
N ASN A 267 -1.78 15.79 15.86
CA ASN A 267 -2.22 17.07 15.30
C ASN A 267 -1.18 17.64 14.34
N ASP A 268 0.09 17.43 14.66
CA ASP A 268 1.23 17.90 13.88
C ASP A 268 2.21 16.74 13.61
N PRO A 269 1.82 15.75 12.78
CA PRO A 269 2.72 14.66 12.42
C PRO A 269 3.86 15.24 11.58
N GLU A 270 5.09 14.79 11.88
CA GLU A 270 6.28 15.19 11.13
C GLU A 270 6.13 14.93 9.63
N GLU A 271 5.53 13.79 9.27
CA GLU A 271 5.29 13.45 7.88
C GLU A 271 4.13 12.46 7.69
N MET A 272 3.53 12.53 6.49
CA MET A 272 2.72 11.45 5.93
C MET A 272 3.45 10.84 4.73
N ILE A 273 3.88 9.58 4.87
CA ILE A 273 4.64 8.87 3.84
C ILE A 273 3.73 7.89 3.12
N HIS A 274 3.88 7.83 1.79
CA HIS A 274 3.17 6.88 0.94
C HIS A 274 4.12 5.79 0.45
N GLN A 275 3.68 4.54 0.56
CA GLN A 275 4.42 3.40 0.06
C GLN A 275 3.54 2.53 -0.83
N PRO A 276 3.73 2.58 -2.16
CA PRO A 276 3.13 1.60 -3.06
C PRO A 276 3.71 0.20 -2.77
N VAL A 277 2.82 -0.75 -2.48
CA VAL A 277 3.18 -2.15 -2.21
C VAL A 277 2.40 -3.05 -3.17
N ALA A 278 3.14 -3.77 -4.00
CA ALA A 278 2.66 -4.82 -4.89
C ALA A 278 3.33 -6.16 -4.56
N CYS A 279 3.05 -7.21 -5.32
CA CYS A 279 3.91 -8.39 -5.28
C CYS A 279 5.34 -8.00 -5.64
N VAL A 280 6.29 -8.31 -4.75
CA VAL A 280 7.71 -8.01 -4.94
C VAL A 280 8.47 -9.14 -5.65
N HIS A 281 7.75 -10.16 -6.15
CA HIS A 281 8.31 -11.28 -6.91
C HIS A 281 9.54 -11.93 -6.23
N CYS A 282 9.42 -12.19 -4.93
CA CYS A 282 10.42 -12.87 -4.09
C CYS A 282 11.08 -14.06 -4.81
N GLU A 283 12.41 -14.17 -4.81
CA GLU A 283 13.09 -15.38 -5.32
C GLU A 283 12.93 -16.56 -4.35
N ASN A 284 13.02 -16.29 -3.05
CA ASN A 284 12.68 -17.25 -2.01
C ASN A 284 11.23 -17.02 -1.62
N ALA A 285 10.31 -17.41 -2.50
CA ALA A 285 8.89 -17.11 -2.34
C ALA A 285 8.18 -18.05 -1.35
N PRO A 286 7.85 -17.59 -0.12
CA PRO A 286 7.14 -18.44 0.84
C PRO A 286 5.73 -18.80 0.38
N CYS A 287 5.15 -18.00 -0.52
CA CYS A 287 3.83 -18.24 -1.08
C CYS A 287 3.78 -19.38 -2.11
N GLU A 288 4.94 -19.83 -2.63
CA GLU A 288 5.00 -20.94 -3.59
C GLU A 288 5.01 -22.31 -2.93
N THR A 289 5.88 -22.48 -1.94
CA THR A 289 6.08 -23.76 -1.23
C THR A 289 4.82 -24.26 -0.53
N VAL A 290 3.90 -23.36 -0.18
CA VAL A 290 2.62 -23.69 0.47
C VAL A 290 1.46 -23.97 -0.50
N CYS A 291 1.68 -23.87 -1.81
CA CYS A 291 0.62 -24.13 -2.78
C CYS A 291 0.54 -25.64 -3.09
N PRO A 292 -0.52 -26.36 -2.66
CA PRO A 292 -0.58 -27.82 -2.80
C PRO A 292 -0.75 -28.30 -4.26
N VAL A 293 -1.10 -27.39 -5.16
CA VAL A 293 -1.40 -27.70 -6.58
C VAL A 293 -0.44 -26.99 -7.53
N THR A 294 0.63 -26.37 -7.01
CA THR A 294 1.63 -25.65 -7.81
C THR A 294 1.02 -24.61 -8.77
N ALA A 295 -0.01 -23.88 -8.31
CA ALA A 295 -0.60 -22.76 -9.04
C ALA A 295 0.27 -21.49 -8.99
N THR A 296 1.35 -21.51 -8.21
CA THR A 296 2.30 -20.42 -8.06
C THR A 296 3.69 -21.00 -8.20
N VAL A 297 4.44 -20.55 -9.20
CA VAL A 297 5.77 -21.06 -9.54
C VAL A 297 6.66 -19.95 -10.07
N HIS A 298 7.96 -20.01 -9.83
CA HIS A 298 8.91 -19.13 -10.49
C HIS A 298 9.03 -19.41 -11.98
N GLY A 299 9.15 -18.33 -12.76
CA GLY A 299 9.67 -18.35 -14.12
C GLY A 299 11.19 -18.17 -14.13
N VAL A 300 11.81 -18.54 -15.26
CA VAL A 300 13.25 -18.39 -15.49
C VAL A 300 13.73 -16.92 -15.49
N GLU A 301 12.81 -15.99 -15.70
CA GLU A 301 13.08 -14.54 -15.75
C GLU A 301 12.92 -13.84 -14.38
N GLY A 302 12.92 -14.61 -13.29
CA GLY A 302 12.75 -14.09 -11.93
C GLY A 302 11.31 -13.75 -11.54
N THR A 303 10.33 -13.97 -12.43
CA THR A 303 8.92 -13.68 -12.12
C THR A 303 8.28 -14.79 -11.29
N ASN A 304 7.59 -14.44 -10.20
CA ASN A 304 6.61 -15.33 -9.60
C ASN A 304 5.36 -15.41 -10.49
N ASN A 305 5.04 -16.57 -11.05
CA ASN A 305 3.91 -16.74 -11.97
C ASN A 305 2.69 -17.28 -11.21
N MET A 306 1.58 -16.53 -11.25
CA MET A 306 0.28 -16.98 -10.73
C MET A 306 -0.52 -17.60 -11.88
N VAL A 307 -0.72 -18.91 -11.83
CA VAL A 307 -1.46 -19.68 -12.82
C VAL A 307 -2.91 -19.81 -12.37
N TYR A 308 -3.76 -18.90 -12.82
CA TYR A 308 -5.13 -18.74 -12.32
C TYR A 308 -5.99 -20.00 -12.42
N ASN A 309 -5.93 -20.70 -13.56
CA ASN A 309 -6.70 -21.91 -13.83
C ASN A 309 -6.28 -23.14 -13.00
N ARG A 310 -5.09 -23.11 -12.39
CA ARG A 310 -4.60 -24.17 -11.50
C ARG A 310 -4.98 -23.94 -10.05
N CYS A 311 -5.34 -22.72 -9.68
CA CYS A 311 -5.67 -22.36 -8.30
C CYS A 311 -6.97 -23.03 -7.84
N ILE A 312 -6.92 -23.74 -6.70
CA ILE A 312 -8.09 -24.37 -6.08
C ILE A 312 -8.62 -23.60 -4.86
N GLY A 313 -8.10 -22.39 -4.59
CA GLY A 313 -8.65 -21.49 -3.58
C GLY A 313 -8.39 -21.83 -2.11
N THR A 314 -7.31 -22.56 -1.79
CA THR A 314 -6.94 -22.85 -0.39
C THR A 314 -6.54 -21.61 0.41
N ARG A 315 -6.14 -20.52 -0.26
CA ARG A 315 -5.72 -19.22 0.31
C ARG A 315 -4.46 -19.25 1.18
N TYR A 316 -3.80 -20.39 1.35
CA TYR A 316 -2.60 -20.49 2.19
C TYR A 316 -1.44 -19.61 1.68
N CYS A 317 -1.32 -19.46 0.36
CA CYS A 317 -0.33 -18.56 -0.25
C CYS A 317 -0.52 -17.08 0.13
N ALA A 318 -1.73 -16.66 0.54
CA ALA A 318 -1.97 -15.33 1.08
C ALA A 318 -1.43 -15.20 2.50
N ASN A 319 -1.69 -16.19 3.35
CA ASN A 319 -1.24 -16.19 4.74
C ASN A 319 0.29 -16.17 4.83
N ASN A 320 0.96 -16.99 4.01
CA ASN A 320 2.41 -17.10 4.02
C ASN A 320 3.14 -15.95 3.30
N CYS A 321 2.42 -15.09 2.58
CA CYS A 321 3.00 -13.89 1.98
C CYS A 321 3.19 -12.81 3.05
N PRO A 322 4.42 -12.36 3.36
CA PRO A 322 4.66 -11.36 4.40
C PRO A 322 3.96 -10.03 4.10
N TYR A 323 3.98 -9.62 2.84
CA TYR A 323 3.41 -8.35 2.37
C TYR A 323 1.88 -8.35 2.22
N LYS A 324 1.24 -9.52 2.36
CA LYS A 324 -0.20 -9.71 2.17
C LYS A 324 -0.69 -9.06 0.87
N VAL A 325 -0.03 -9.34 -0.26
CA VAL A 325 -0.31 -8.78 -1.61
C VAL A 325 -0.96 -9.78 -2.57
N ARG A 326 -1.33 -10.96 -2.06
CA ARG A 326 -2.15 -11.92 -2.80
C ARG A 326 -3.62 -11.64 -2.48
N ARG A 327 -4.45 -11.44 -3.51
CA ARG A 327 -5.88 -11.11 -3.38
C ARG A 327 -6.74 -12.29 -3.81
N PHE A 328 -7.86 -12.54 -3.13
CA PHE A 328 -8.68 -13.72 -3.36
C PHE A 328 -10.05 -13.32 -3.92
N ASN A 329 -10.47 -13.97 -5.01
CA ASN A 329 -11.83 -13.85 -5.48
C ASN A 329 -12.78 -14.65 -4.58
N PHE A 330 -13.34 -14.01 -3.56
CA PHE A 330 -14.36 -14.63 -2.71
C PHE A 330 -15.64 -14.95 -3.49
N PHE A 331 -16.01 -14.08 -4.42
CA PHE A 331 -17.18 -14.21 -5.26
C PHE A 331 -16.79 -14.03 -6.73
N ASP A 332 -17.75 -14.23 -7.63
CA ASP A 332 -17.54 -14.06 -9.07
C ASP A 332 -17.51 -12.58 -9.47
N TYR A 333 -16.63 -11.79 -8.85
CA TYR A 333 -16.59 -10.33 -9.00
C TYR A 333 -16.44 -9.87 -10.46
N ALA A 334 -15.69 -10.62 -11.29
CA ALA A 334 -15.41 -10.27 -12.68
C ALA A 334 -16.32 -10.95 -13.70
N VAL A 335 -16.87 -12.12 -13.36
CA VAL A 335 -17.64 -12.99 -14.29
C VAL A 335 -19.15 -12.76 -14.14
N THR A 336 -19.63 -12.49 -12.94
CA THR A 336 -21.04 -12.15 -12.77
C THR A 336 -21.30 -10.71 -13.21
N LYS A 337 -22.39 -10.52 -13.97
CA LYS A 337 -22.84 -9.21 -14.42
C LYS A 337 -22.99 -8.27 -13.22
N TYR A 338 -22.29 -7.14 -13.25
CA TYR A 338 -22.46 -6.07 -12.28
C TYR A 338 -23.90 -5.55 -12.37
N ASN A 339 -24.74 -5.95 -11.42
CA ASN A 339 -26.17 -5.65 -11.41
C ASN A 339 -26.53 -4.43 -10.55
N GLY A 340 -25.55 -3.64 -10.12
CA GLY A 340 -25.75 -2.54 -9.16
C GLY A 340 -25.90 -2.99 -7.71
N ALA A 341 -26.18 -4.28 -7.47
CA ALA A 341 -26.17 -4.92 -6.18
C ALA A 341 -25.13 -6.04 -6.20
N PHE A 342 -24.06 -5.91 -5.42
CA PHE A 342 -23.24 -7.06 -5.07
C PHE A 342 -23.96 -7.80 -3.93
N LEU A 343 -24.31 -9.06 -4.17
CA LEU A 343 -24.83 -10.06 -3.22
C LEU A 343 -24.94 -9.57 -1.76
N GLY A 344 -26.13 -9.12 -1.39
CA GLY A 344 -26.38 -8.49 -0.09
C GLY A 344 -27.46 -7.40 -0.12
N GLU A 345 -28.45 -7.47 -1.02
CA GLU A 345 -29.61 -6.55 -1.08
C GLU A 345 -30.51 -6.57 0.18
N LYS A 346 -30.05 -7.21 1.26
CA LYS A 346 -30.50 -7.01 2.63
C LYS A 346 -29.27 -6.91 3.55
N ALA A 347 -28.62 -5.75 3.56
CA ALA A 347 -27.56 -5.47 4.52
C ALA A 347 -27.43 -3.94 4.72
N PHE A 348 -28.10 -3.45 5.78
CA PHE A 348 -27.75 -2.29 6.60
C PHE A 348 -28.21 -0.86 6.26
N PHE A 349 -28.90 -0.57 5.16
CA PHE A 349 -29.60 0.72 5.08
C PHE A 349 -30.96 0.61 5.78
N GLY A 350 -31.16 1.46 6.79
CA GLY A 350 -32.40 1.59 7.55
C GLY A 350 -33.63 1.79 6.65
N GLU A 351 -34.79 1.50 7.24
CA GLU A 351 -36.11 1.40 6.61
C GLU A 351 -36.65 2.67 5.90
N ASP A 352 -35.85 3.73 5.76
CA ASP A 352 -36.31 4.97 5.15
C ASP A 352 -35.98 5.03 3.65
N GLY A 353 -36.79 4.31 2.88
CA GLY A 353 -37.57 4.88 1.75
C GLY A 353 -36.91 5.77 0.69
N ALA A 354 -35.59 5.85 0.58
CA ALA A 354 -34.93 6.59 -0.50
C ALA A 354 -34.95 5.78 -1.78
N ASP A 355 -36.13 5.72 -2.42
CA ASP A 355 -36.41 5.42 -3.82
C ASP A 355 -35.25 4.70 -4.52
N GLN A 356 -34.92 3.49 -4.05
CA GLN A 356 -34.20 2.54 -4.88
C GLN A 356 -35.22 2.23 -5.96
N GLN A 357 -35.21 3.03 -7.02
CA GLN A 357 -35.76 2.61 -8.29
C GLN A 357 -35.00 1.34 -8.60
N HIS A 358 -35.55 0.20 -8.16
CA HIS A 358 -35.33 -1.09 -8.75
C HIS A 358 -35.62 -0.84 -10.21
N PHE A 359 -34.57 -0.53 -10.97
CA PHE A 359 -34.66 -0.27 -12.38
C PHE A 359 -35.13 -1.59 -12.92
N ASN A 360 -36.45 -1.73 -13.08
CA ASN A 360 -37.03 -3.02 -13.35
C ASN A 360 -36.38 -3.46 -14.65
N LYS A 361 -35.63 -4.57 -14.55
CA LYS A 361 -34.93 -5.28 -15.63
C LYS A 361 -35.71 -5.05 -16.92
N ASN A 362 -37.00 -5.38 -16.82
CA ASN A 362 -38.01 -5.46 -17.86
C ASN A 362 -38.31 -4.15 -18.60
N PHE A 363 -38.00 -2.97 -18.06
CA PHE A 363 -38.17 -1.69 -18.77
C PHE A 363 -36.99 -1.30 -19.67
N ILE A 364 -35.84 -1.96 -19.55
CA ILE A 364 -34.76 -1.84 -20.55
C ILE A 364 -35.06 -2.86 -21.65
N PRO A 365 -35.24 -2.47 -22.93
CA PRO A 365 -35.47 -3.42 -24.01
C PRO A 365 -34.36 -4.51 -24.01
N PRO A 366 -34.69 -5.80 -24.23
CA PRO A 366 -33.71 -6.89 -24.20
C PRO A 366 -32.45 -6.60 -25.04
N ARG A 367 -32.65 -6.04 -26.24
CA ARG A 367 -31.56 -5.59 -27.15
C ARG A 367 -30.60 -4.58 -26.52
N LEU A 368 -31.10 -3.68 -25.67
CA LEU A 368 -30.28 -2.67 -25.00
C LEU A 368 -29.52 -3.28 -23.80
N ARG A 369 -30.07 -4.30 -23.14
CA ARG A 369 -29.34 -5.05 -22.09
C ARG A 369 -28.19 -5.85 -22.66
N GLU A 370 -28.40 -6.53 -23.79
CA GLU A 370 -27.36 -7.27 -24.50
C GLU A 370 -26.22 -6.32 -24.92
N LYS A 371 -26.54 -5.16 -25.50
CA LYS A 371 -25.54 -4.14 -25.85
C LYS A 371 -24.77 -3.60 -24.64
N LEU A 372 -25.41 -3.40 -23.50
CA LEU A 372 -24.72 -2.96 -22.28
C LEU A 372 -23.74 -4.02 -21.76
N ASP A 373 -24.09 -5.30 -21.89
CA ASP A 373 -23.19 -6.40 -21.52
C ASP A 373 -22.00 -6.49 -22.47
N GLU A 374 -22.23 -6.35 -23.78
CA GLU A 374 -21.15 -6.23 -24.78
C GLU A 374 -20.20 -5.07 -24.46
N ILE A 375 -20.73 -3.88 -24.13
CA ILE A 375 -19.92 -2.72 -23.73
C ILE A 375 -19.09 -3.01 -22.49
N SER A 376 -19.66 -3.71 -21.51
CA SER A 376 -18.94 -4.06 -20.28
C SER A 376 -17.77 -5.02 -20.51
N HIS A 377 -17.84 -5.86 -21.55
CA HIS A 377 -16.77 -6.77 -21.95
C HIS A 377 -15.69 -6.06 -22.78
N MET A 378 -16.05 -5.07 -23.60
CA MET A 378 -15.09 -4.32 -24.42
C MET A 378 -14.03 -3.55 -23.60
N ARG A 379 -14.29 -3.28 -22.32
CA ARG A 379 -13.29 -2.65 -21.43
C ARG A 379 -12.18 -3.60 -20.97
N MET A 380 -12.39 -4.91 -21.09
CA MET A 380 -11.45 -5.91 -20.58
C MET A 380 -10.31 -6.09 -21.57
N ASN A 381 -9.08 -6.16 -21.06
CA ASN A 381 -7.90 -6.49 -21.81
C ASN A 381 -7.98 -7.94 -22.34
N PRO A 382 -7.96 -8.18 -23.66
CA PRO A 382 -8.06 -9.52 -24.22
C PRO A 382 -6.84 -10.41 -23.92
N ASP A 383 -5.69 -9.82 -23.58
CA ASP A 383 -4.45 -10.54 -23.29
C ASP A 383 -4.35 -11.02 -21.83
N VAL A 384 -5.33 -10.67 -20.98
CA VAL A 384 -5.33 -11.02 -19.56
C VAL A 384 -6.58 -11.83 -19.20
N THR A 385 -6.37 -12.96 -18.53
CA THR A 385 -7.48 -13.80 -18.05
C THR A 385 -8.43 -13.02 -17.13
N VAL A 386 -9.73 -13.12 -17.39
CA VAL A 386 -10.78 -12.71 -16.45
C VAL A 386 -11.00 -13.87 -15.46
N ARG A 387 -10.89 -13.60 -14.16
CA ARG A 387 -10.88 -14.65 -13.12
C ARG A 387 -12.27 -14.87 -12.55
N SER A 388 -12.61 -16.14 -12.33
CA SER A 388 -13.80 -16.55 -11.56
C SER A 388 -13.53 -16.54 -10.05
N ARG A 389 -14.58 -16.81 -9.26
CA ARG A 389 -14.46 -17.08 -7.83
C ARG A 389 -13.47 -18.21 -7.53
N GLY A 390 -12.97 -18.22 -6.30
CA GLY A 390 -12.12 -19.29 -5.79
C GLY A 390 -10.66 -19.21 -6.25
N VAL A 391 -10.26 -18.13 -6.92
CA VAL A 391 -8.91 -17.98 -7.50
C VAL A 391 -8.15 -16.86 -6.80
N MET A 392 -6.88 -17.12 -6.48
CA MET A 392 -5.94 -16.12 -5.99
C MET A 392 -5.37 -15.30 -7.15
N GLU A 393 -5.06 -14.06 -6.86
CA GLU A 393 -4.48 -13.10 -7.78
C GLU A 393 -3.35 -12.33 -7.12
N LYS A 394 -2.51 -11.69 -7.92
CA LYS A 394 -1.46 -10.78 -7.48
C LYS A 394 -0.93 -9.98 -8.65
N CYS A 395 -0.16 -8.93 -8.37
CA CYS A 395 0.69 -8.29 -9.38
C CYS A 395 1.56 -9.35 -10.07
N THR A 396 1.61 -9.31 -11.40
CA THR A 396 2.36 -10.24 -12.26
C THR A 396 3.50 -9.54 -13.02
N PHE A 397 3.86 -8.32 -12.63
CA PHE A 397 4.70 -7.42 -13.43
C PHE A 397 4.16 -7.20 -14.86
N CYS A 398 2.84 -7.20 -15.01
CA CYS A 398 2.16 -7.07 -16.30
C CYS A 398 2.74 -8.06 -17.34
N ILE A 399 2.80 -9.35 -16.97
CA ILE A 399 3.39 -10.43 -17.78
C ILE A 399 2.89 -10.45 -19.24
N GLN A 400 1.67 -10.00 -19.51
CA GLN A 400 1.12 -9.83 -20.85
C GLN A 400 1.93 -8.83 -21.70
N ARG A 401 2.38 -7.71 -21.11
CA ARG A 401 3.22 -6.71 -21.75
C ARG A 401 4.64 -7.23 -21.95
N ILE A 402 5.20 -7.91 -20.95
CA ILE A 402 6.50 -8.60 -21.05
C ILE A 402 6.46 -9.61 -22.22
N ASN A 403 5.42 -10.44 -22.29
CA ASN A 403 5.26 -11.43 -23.35
C ASN A 403 5.08 -10.80 -24.74
N ALA A 404 4.38 -9.67 -24.84
CA ALA A 404 4.22 -8.92 -26.08
C ALA A 404 5.56 -8.34 -26.55
N ALA A 405 6.29 -7.65 -25.66
CA ALA A 405 7.62 -7.12 -25.93
C ALA A 405 8.62 -8.22 -26.30
N ARG A 406 8.54 -9.38 -25.64
CA ARG A 406 9.34 -10.57 -25.99
C ARG A 406 9.08 -11.03 -27.41
N ARG A 407 7.80 -11.14 -27.81
CA ARG A 407 7.43 -11.55 -29.18
C ARG A 407 7.93 -10.54 -30.20
N GLU A 408 7.72 -9.25 -29.95
CA GLU A 408 8.13 -8.18 -30.84
C GLU A 408 9.65 -8.14 -31.02
N SER A 409 10.41 -8.26 -29.93
CA SER A 409 11.88 -8.28 -29.96
C SER A 409 12.41 -9.46 -30.78
N LYS A 410 11.79 -10.64 -30.65
CA LYS A 410 12.15 -11.82 -31.46
C LYS A 410 11.82 -11.65 -32.94
N ILE A 411 10.64 -11.11 -33.26
CA ILE A 411 10.21 -10.88 -34.65
C ILE A 411 11.11 -9.86 -35.34
N LYS A 412 11.51 -8.80 -34.63
CA LYS A 412 12.39 -7.74 -35.15
C LYS A 412 13.88 -8.10 -35.13
N GLY A 413 14.26 -9.29 -34.66
CA GLY A 413 15.66 -9.70 -34.55
C GLY A 413 16.46 -8.91 -33.51
N LEU A 414 15.80 -8.29 -32.53
CA LEU A 414 16.42 -7.54 -31.43
C LEU A 414 16.81 -8.43 -30.24
N TRP A 415 16.29 -9.66 -30.19
CA TRP A 415 16.56 -10.59 -29.10
C TRP A 415 18.01 -11.07 -29.10
N THR A 416 18.77 -10.73 -28.05
CA THR A 416 20.13 -11.21 -27.81
C THR A 416 20.21 -12.04 -26.52
N GLU A 417 21.30 -12.79 -26.32
CA GLU A 417 21.52 -13.55 -25.07
C GLU A 417 21.80 -12.66 -23.85
N LYS A 418 22.28 -11.42 -24.06
CA LYS A 418 22.68 -10.50 -22.97
C LYS A 418 21.67 -9.39 -22.67
N ALA A 419 20.98 -8.87 -23.68
CA ALA A 419 19.93 -7.86 -23.55
C ALA A 419 18.78 -8.26 -24.48
N PRO A 420 17.92 -9.21 -24.05
CA PRO A 420 16.91 -9.79 -24.93
C PRO A 420 15.75 -8.85 -25.26
N ILE A 421 15.53 -7.83 -24.43
CA ILE A 421 14.54 -6.77 -24.64
C ILE A 421 15.21 -5.43 -24.28
N PRO A 422 15.34 -4.48 -25.23
CA PRO A 422 15.90 -3.16 -24.94
C PRO A 422 15.13 -2.43 -23.83
N ASP A 423 15.86 -1.72 -22.97
CA ASP A 423 15.27 -0.87 -21.93
C ASP A 423 14.32 0.17 -22.54
N GLY A 424 13.20 0.43 -21.86
CA GLY A 424 12.16 1.35 -22.33
C GLY A 424 11.34 0.88 -23.55
N LEU A 425 11.58 -0.32 -24.12
CA LEU A 425 10.75 -0.85 -25.23
C LEU A 425 9.27 -0.97 -24.82
N PHE A 426 9.02 -1.30 -23.56
CA PHE A 426 7.70 -1.30 -22.96
C PHE A 426 7.76 -0.78 -21.53
N GLN A 427 6.61 -0.37 -21.00
CA GLN A 427 6.44 -0.01 -19.60
C GLN A 427 5.32 -0.84 -19.00
N VAL A 428 5.45 -1.20 -17.73
CA VAL A 428 4.34 -1.81 -16.99
C VAL A 428 3.27 -0.76 -16.69
N ALA A 429 2.02 -1.17 -16.49
CA ALA A 429 0.92 -0.21 -16.35
C ALA A 429 1.08 0.77 -15.19
N CYS A 430 1.63 0.32 -14.06
CA CYS A 430 1.84 1.19 -12.89
C CYS A 430 2.99 2.19 -13.08
N GLU A 431 4.00 1.86 -13.88
CA GLU A 431 5.09 2.75 -14.28
C GLU A 431 4.58 3.79 -15.27
N GLN A 432 3.96 3.36 -16.38
CA GLN A 432 3.45 4.24 -17.43
C GLN A 432 2.45 5.28 -16.91
N ALA A 433 1.64 4.92 -15.91
CA ALA A 433 0.64 5.81 -15.33
C ALA A 433 1.18 6.72 -14.21
N CYS A 434 2.42 6.53 -13.77
CA CYS A 434 2.98 7.28 -12.66
C CYS A 434 3.46 8.66 -13.13
N PRO A 435 2.83 9.77 -12.71
CA PRO A 435 3.18 11.11 -13.20
C PRO A 435 4.51 11.62 -12.63
N THR A 436 5.00 11.03 -11.55
CA THR A 436 6.26 11.42 -10.90
C THR A 436 7.40 10.45 -11.20
N GLU A 437 7.18 9.49 -12.10
CA GLU A 437 8.17 8.47 -12.48
C GLU A 437 8.75 7.72 -11.27
N SER A 438 7.96 7.60 -10.20
CA SER A 438 8.39 6.94 -8.96
C SER A 438 8.59 5.43 -9.12
N ILE A 439 7.97 4.80 -10.11
CA ILE A 439 8.08 3.36 -10.36
C ILE A 439 8.88 3.19 -11.65
N VAL A 440 10.01 2.46 -11.57
CA VAL A 440 10.84 2.09 -12.71
C VAL A 440 10.90 0.57 -12.79
N PHE A 441 10.67 0.01 -13.97
CA PHE A 441 10.67 -1.43 -14.20
C PHE A 441 11.57 -1.79 -15.38
N GLY A 442 12.30 -2.91 -15.27
CA GLY A 442 13.18 -3.33 -16.35
C GLY A 442 13.96 -4.59 -16.02
N ASP A 443 14.98 -4.86 -16.84
CA ASP A 443 15.92 -5.95 -16.64
C ASP A 443 17.05 -5.52 -15.68
N ILE A 444 17.16 -6.19 -14.54
CA ILE A 444 18.17 -5.85 -13.52
C ILE A 444 19.57 -6.37 -13.89
N LEU A 445 19.68 -7.34 -14.80
CA LEU A 445 20.99 -7.80 -15.27
C LEU A 445 21.62 -6.85 -16.30
N ASP A 446 20.81 -6.00 -16.94
CA ASP A 446 21.33 -4.97 -17.82
C ASP A 446 21.87 -3.80 -16.98
N GLU A 447 23.20 -3.69 -16.86
CA GLU A 447 23.87 -2.62 -16.11
C GLU A 447 23.55 -1.21 -16.65
N HIS A 448 23.04 -1.10 -17.87
CA HIS A 448 22.66 0.17 -18.49
C HIS A 448 21.17 0.51 -18.33
N SER A 449 20.37 -0.38 -17.75
CA SER A 449 18.94 -0.14 -17.58
C SER A 449 18.66 0.88 -16.48
N ALA A 450 17.56 1.63 -16.63
CA ALA A 450 17.12 2.59 -15.62
C ALA A 450 16.85 1.91 -14.27
N VAL A 451 16.33 0.67 -14.28
CA VAL A 451 16.06 -0.08 -13.04
C VAL A 451 17.37 -0.50 -12.35
N SER A 452 18.40 -0.91 -13.09
CA SER A 452 19.69 -1.30 -12.51
C SER A 452 20.37 -0.09 -11.87
N ALA A 453 20.38 1.06 -12.54
CA ALA A 453 20.90 2.31 -11.98
C ALA A 453 20.11 2.77 -10.75
N SER A 454 18.78 2.67 -10.78
CA SER A 454 17.91 3.05 -9.64
C SER A 454 18.09 2.12 -8.43
N ARG A 455 18.31 0.82 -8.69
CA ARG A 455 18.56 -0.22 -7.70
C ARG A 455 19.94 -0.08 -7.05
N ASN A 456 20.95 0.25 -7.83
CA ASN A 456 22.33 0.51 -7.36
C ASN A 456 22.48 1.94 -6.81
N SER A 457 21.63 2.29 -5.85
CA SER A 457 21.65 3.59 -5.17
C SER A 457 21.73 3.36 -3.67
N GLU A 458 22.47 4.22 -2.96
CA GLU A 458 22.52 4.27 -1.49
C GLU A 458 21.15 4.43 -0.82
N ARG A 459 20.15 4.85 -1.60
CA ARG A 459 18.77 4.98 -1.15
C ARG A 459 17.96 3.68 -1.27
N SER A 460 18.42 2.70 -2.06
CA SER A 460 17.68 1.46 -2.35
C SER A 460 17.70 0.49 -1.17
N TYR A 461 16.53 -0.04 -0.82
CA TYR A 461 16.39 -1.09 0.18
C TYR A 461 15.32 -2.12 -0.18
N LEU A 462 15.43 -3.29 0.44
CA LEU A 462 14.51 -4.40 0.27
C LEU A 462 13.51 -4.43 1.43
N LEU A 463 12.24 -4.23 1.11
CA LEU A 463 11.15 -4.32 2.07
C LEU A 463 11.16 -5.69 2.76
N LEU A 464 11.21 -5.73 4.10
CA LEU A 464 11.34 -6.95 4.90
C LEU A 464 12.50 -7.88 4.45
N GLY A 465 13.62 -7.30 4.00
CA GLY A 465 14.78 -8.04 3.48
C GLY A 465 15.35 -9.08 4.46
N TYR A 466 15.24 -8.80 5.75
CA TYR A 466 15.68 -9.65 6.86
C TYR A 466 15.02 -11.04 6.90
N LEU A 467 13.81 -11.19 6.32
CA LEU A 467 13.14 -12.49 6.19
C LEU A 467 13.80 -13.45 5.18
N GLY A 468 14.81 -13.00 4.43
CA GLY A 468 15.51 -13.83 3.45
C GLY A 468 14.67 -14.21 2.22
N VAL A 469 13.59 -13.47 1.95
CA VAL A 469 12.66 -13.74 0.84
C VAL A 469 13.15 -13.26 -0.52
N ARG A 470 14.25 -12.48 -0.57
CA ARG A 470 14.87 -11.95 -1.79
C ARG A 470 13.92 -11.22 -2.74
N PRO A 471 13.43 -10.03 -2.36
CA PRO A 471 12.53 -9.23 -3.21
C PRO A 471 13.21 -8.78 -4.52
N ARG A 472 12.49 -8.89 -5.64
CA ARG A 472 12.86 -8.29 -6.94
C ARG A 472 12.38 -6.84 -7.08
N THR A 473 11.51 -6.40 -6.17
CA THR A 473 11.15 -4.99 -6.04
C THR A 473 11.92 -4.38 -4.86
N SER A 474 12.69 -3.32 -5.11
CA SER A 474 13.26 -2.48 -4.07
C SER A 474 12.49 -1.17 -3.92
N HIS A 475 12.58 -0.58 -2.75
CA HIS A 475 12.04 0.74 -2.43
C HIS A 475 13.20 1.68 -2.18
N LYS A 476 13.07 2.97 -2.51
CA LYS A 476 14.09 3.96 -2.15
C LYS A 476 13.65 4.76 -0.95
N LEU A 477 14.54 4.92 0.02
CA LEU A 477 14.31 5.74 1.20
C LEU A 477 13.96 7.16 0.79
N ARG A 478 13.17 7.81 1.64
CA ARG A 478 12.74 9.19 1.46
C ARG A 478 13.77 10.15 2.05
N VAL A 479 14.26 11.09 1.24
CA VAL A 479 15.16 12.16 1.73
C VAL A 479 14.32 13.41 1.95
N ARG A 480 14.13 13.78 3.22
CA ARG A 480 13.46 15.00 3.64
C ARG A 480 14.44 16.16 3.47
N ASN A 481 13.97 17.35 3.09
CA ASN A 481 14.82 18.54 2.99
C ASN A 481 14.27 19.66 3.88
N PRO A 482 14.36 19.52 5.22
CA PRO A 482 13.81 20.52 6.12
C PRO A 482 14.58 21.84 6.00
N ASN A 483 13.88 22.96 6.10
CA ASN A 483 14.53 24.26 6.12
C ASN A 483 15.16 24.49 7.51
N PRO A 484 16.48 24.75 7.60
CA PRO A 484 17.15 24.99 8.88
C PRO A 484 16.54 26.13 9.70
N ALA A 485 15.91 27.13 9.05
CA ALA A 485 15.28 28.26 9.72
C ALA A 485 13.95 27.94 10.41
N ILE A 486 13.31 26.81 10.07
CA ILE A 486 11.98 26.43 10.59
C ILE A 486 12.11 25.46 11.79
N GLY A 487 13.31 24.93 12.06
CA GLY A 487 13.59 24.17 13.29
C GLY A 487 13.01 22.76 13.35
N VAL A 488 12.64 22.17 12.21
CA VAL A 488 12.13 20.79 12.08
C VAL A 488 13.22 19.83 11.57
N LEU A 489 14.49 20.15 11.89
CA LEU A 489 15.59 19.25 11.56
C LEU A 489 15.67 18.18 12.63
N ASP A 490 15.84 16.93 12.21
CA ASP A 490 16.27 15.88 13.11
C ASP A 490 17.69 16.21 13.61
N GLU A 491 17.80 16.61 14.87
CA GLU A 491 19.11 16.90 15.49
C GLU A 491 19.89 15.62 15.81
N HIS A 492 19.23 14.46 15.80
CA HIS A 492 19.86 13.18 16.04
C HIS A 492 20.42 12.61 14.74
N ASP A 493 21.71 12.23 14.76
CA ASP A 493 22.29 11.43 13.69
C ASP A 493 21.74 10.00 13.78
N PRO A 494 20.95 9.51 12.82
CA PRO A 494 20.37 8.18 12.87
C PRO A 494 21.42 7.06 12.78
N LEU A 495 22.67 7.38 12.45
CA LEU A 495 23.78 6.44 12.35
C LEU A 495 24.87 6.66 13.41
N ALA A 496 24.68 7.58 14.35
CA ALA A 496 25.65 7.78 15.42
C ALA A 496 25.76 6.51 16.29
N PRO A 497 26.98 6.06 16.62
CA PRO A 497 27.16 4.92 17.50
C PRO A 497 26.57 5.26 18.88
N HIS A 498 25.56 4.49 19.32
CA HIS A 498 25.09 4.57 20.69
C HIS A 498 26.27 4.32 21.63
N HIS A 499 26.81 5.37 22.23
CA HIS A 499 27.78 5.24 23.29
C HIS A 499 27.07 4.56 24.47
N GLY A 500 27.27 3.25 24.59
CA GLY A 500 27.06 2.50 25.81
C GLY A 500 27.95 3.11 26.90
N GLY A 501 27.43 4.12 27.58
CA GLY A 501 27.99 4.62 28.82
C GLY A 501 27.89 3.51 29.86
N GLY A 502 28.98 2.79 30.07
CA GLY A 502 29.17 1.94 31.24
C GLY A 502 29.15 2.83 32.49
N GLY A 503 27.96 3.02 33.05
CA GLY A 503 27.73 3.57 34.38
C GLY A 503 26.86 2.58 35.14
N HIS A 504 27.44 1.92 36.14
CA HIS A 504 26.67 1.16 37.12
C HIS A 504 25.67 2.10 37.80
N GLU A 505 24.37 1.99 37.49
CA GLU A 505 23.32 2.52 38.33
C GLU A 505 22.64 1.41 39.11
N LYS A 506 22.79 1.54 40.43
CA LYS A 506 22.17 0.71 41.45
C LYS A 506 20.65 0.86 41.38
N HIS A 507 19.97 -0.24 41.67
CA HIS A 507 18.56 -0.26 42.03
C HIS A 507 18.23 0.78 43.11
N GLU A 508 17.32 1.70 42.81
CA GLU A 508 16.40 2.32 43.78
C GLU A 508 15.14 2.80 43.04
N SER A 509 14.00 2.74 43.73
CA SER A 509 12.64 2.83 43.18
C SER A 509 12.09 4.28 43.09
N PRO A 510 10.82 4.49 42.74
CA PRO A 510 10.36 5.23 41.56
C PRO A 510 10.10 6.73 41.81
N GLY A 511 10.50 7.58 40.85
CA GLY A 511 10.12 9.00 40.85
C GLY A 511 10.63 9.75 39.61
N GLU A 512 9.68 10.31 38.87
CA GLU A 512 9.76 11.50 37.99
C GLU A 512 10.65 11.49 36.71
N ASN A 513 9.93 11.58 35.58
CA ASN A 513 10.20 12.41 34.41
C ASN A 513 11.64 12.49 33.88
N GLY A 514 11.93 11.67 32.87
CA GLY A 514 13.04 11.85 31.92
C GLY A 514 12.71 11.14 30.62
N GLY A 515 12.52 11.91 29.54
CA GLY A 515 12.07 11.43 28.24
C GLY A 515 13.05 10.46 27.58
N HIS A 516 12.56 9.29 27.22
CA HIS A 516 13.17 8.46 26.19
C HIS A 516 12.51 8.83 24.86
N GLY A 517 13.28 9.46 23.97
CA GLY A 517 12.87 9.70 22.59
C GLY A 517 12.80 8.38 21.85
N GLU A 518 11.59 7.81 21.77
CA GLU A 518 11.24 6.73 20.86
C GLU A 518 10.72 7.42 19.59
N HIS A 519 11.59 7.63 18.59
CA HIS A 519 11.20 8.18 17.28
C HIS A 519 10.39 7.15 16.49
N ALA A 520 9.11 7.03 16.84
CA ALA A 520 8.01 6.54 16.03
C ALA A 520 6.79 6.49 16.94
N PHE A 521 5.61 6.89 16.45
CA PHE A 521 4.33 6.70 17.14
C PHE A 521 4.16 5.25 17.65
N VAL A 522 4.57 5.00 18.89
CA VAL A 522 4.25 3.80 19.66
C VAL A 522 2.97 4.12 20.41
N ASP A 523 1.89 3.37 20.19
CA ASP A 523 0.72 3.45 21.06
C ASP A 523 1.17 3.07 22.49
N PRO A 524 1.13 4.00 23.48
CA PRO A 524 1.62 3.74 24.82
C PRO A 524 0.84 2.62 25.52
N ALA A 525 -0.42 2.38 25.10
CA ALA A 525 -1.25 1.27 25.60
C ALA A 525 -0.84 -0.10 25.00
N ARG A 526 -0.11 -0.10 23.87
CA ARG A 526 0.39 -1.30 23.18
C ARG A 526 1.87 -1.60 23.42
N ARG A 527 2.53 -0.86 24.32
CA ARG A 527 3.81 -1.30 24.93
C ARG A 527 3.72 -2.74 25.50
N PHE A 528 2.49 -3.21 25.79
CA PHE A 528 2.19 -4.57 26.23
C PHE A 528 2.00 -5.62 25.11
N MET A 529 1.88 -5.22 23.83
CA MET A 529 1.66 -6.14 22.69
C MET A 529 2.95 -6.49 21.94
N ASP A 530 4.09 -5.90 22.33
CA ASP A 530 5.43 -6.33 21.91
C ASP A 530 5.87 -7.64 22.61
N GLU A 531 4.93 -8.36 23.24
CA GLU A 531 5.10 -9.75 23.60
C GLU A 531 5.32 -10.65 22.38
N GLY A 532 4.95 -10.22 21.16
CA GLY A 532 5.28 -10.94 19.93
C GLY A 532 6.78 -11.12 19.72
N TYR A 533 7.58 -10.08 20.00
CA TYR A 533 9.04 -10.11 19.91
C TYR A 533 9.68 -10.86 21.10
N ARG A 534 9.08 -10.79 22.30
CA ARG A 534 9.48 -11.65 23.43
C ARG A 534 9.11 -13.12 23.25
N ALA A 535 8.03 -13.43 22.52
CA ALA A 535 7.57 -14.79 22.28
C ALA A 535 8.45 -15.50 21.23
N SER A 536 8.92 -14.80 20.19
CA SER A 536 9.90 -15.35 19.25
C SER A 536 11.24 -15.65 19.93
N LEU A 537 11.66 -14.85 20.91
CA LEU A 537 12.88 -15.10 21.69
C LEU A 537 12.72 -16.20 22.75
N ARG A 538 11.53 -16.35 23.36
CA ARG A 538 11.25 -17.43 24.34
C ARG A 538 10.99 -18.81 23.73
N VAL A 539 10.72 -18.90 22.43
CA VAL A 539 10.65 -20.21 21.73
C VAL A 539 12.06 -20.72 21.36
N LEU A 540 13.10 -19.89 21.53
CA LEU A 540 14.51 -20.23 21.28
C LEU A 540 15.38 -20.21 22.54
N SER A 541 14.76 -20.17 23.72
CA SER A 541 15.38 -20.45 25.04
C SER A 541 14.65 -21.61 25.70
#